data_AF-A0AAD2JG47-F1
#
_entry.id   AF-A0AAD2JG47-F1
#
_cell.length_a   1.000
_cell.length_b   1.000
_cell.length_c   1.000
_cell.angle_alpha   90.00
_cell.angle_beta   90.00
_cell.angle_gamma   90.00
#
_symmetry.space_group_name_H-M   'P 1'
#
loop_
_entity.id
_entity.type
_entity.pdbx_description
1 polymer ?
#
loop_
_entity_poly.entity_id
_entity_poly.type
_entity_poly.pdbx_seq_one_letter_code
_entity_poly.pdbx_strand_id
1 'polypeptide(L)'
;MSTSPHLEGTAWHGAQLVVVDPDKLRRIRRRQLSHSVAENFLKCPASAVGDTLIPRPSDPFAPNEVGVGAHSALEFVYEHEPSERSQDLARERVVELAAEEWTIERIHDPRGDVRPVIIKALTKPDGTVNLDDTAALERVNEEMKVTWTGRVTALALGDWDIEDPTVVDVHSIELDIQNVVINGVPARAFVDRVDRVPRLDGSGTALAVRDYKSGAYKPHNPRFGDANGDQQRRYAALVAELDGEFPVDARLLYIGAGKSRVIDLSPGPMAQALASFKEAWNTMNDSADAGAFDATPSNLCGWCPLVNSCPIPKLTSDKAKAHAETLPSKVALGIPVVSVRPAAAPALAPAAAKGRARAPGAEHLPNAPRIEAGEHFTPPEKAPSMTNDTTPTLAKYPASEYAAMAAFSLVDTATEHLDERGQALTPTTMSAFAQTLAHVLTDTEQTLFDAVGWEFGRHARLGFALASNLRLRPAPFGQDAADWAAWVTLQKNLLQAKTSIALGLLDYQAFPVDAFAVFIPAAPAAVAAA
;
A
#
# COMPACT_ATOMS: atom_id res chain seq x y z
N MET A 1 32.20 8.06 -11.84
CA MET A 1 31.12 8.73 -11.09
C MET A 1 30.18 7.62 -10.64
N SER A 2 29.96 7.44 -9.35
CA SER A 2 29.10 6.36 -8.85
C SER A 2 27.66 6.70 -9.20
N THR A 3 26.98 5.82 -9.92
CA THR A 3 25.52 5.81 -10.01
C THR A 3 24.93 5.83 -8.61
N SER A 4 23.78 6.50 -8.43
CA SER A 4 22.99 6.28 -7.22
C SER A 4 22.79 4.77 -7.05
N PRO A 5 23.03 4.18 -5.85
CA PRO A 5 22.89 2.74 -5.65
C PRO A 5 21.48 2.24 -6.02
N HIS A 6 20.49 3.12 -5.92
CA HIS A 6 19.11 2.85 -6.30
C HIS A 6 18.88 2.65 -7.81
N LEU A 7 19.77 3.17 -8.66
CA LEU A 7 19.65 3.18 -10.12
C LEU A 7 20.82 2.50 -10.83
N GLU A 8 21.71 1.83 -10.10
CA GLU A 8 22.75 0.99 -10.69
C GLU A 8 22.13 -0.07 -11.61
N GLY A 9 22.78 -0.38 -12.74
CA GLY A 9 22.21 -1.30 -13.73
C GLY A 9 21.02 -0.73 -14.51
N THR A 10 20.84 0.60 -14.52
CA THR A 10 19.91 1.27 -15.44
C THR A 10 20.66 2.07 -16.49
N ALA A 11 20.09 2.21 -17.69
CA ALA A 11 20.67 3.01 -18.77
C ALA A 11 19.59 3.52 -19.73
N TRP A 12 19.78 4.70 -20.31
CA TRP A 12 18.93 5.17 -21.40
C TRP A 12 19.40 4.60 -22.74
N HIS A 13 18.49 3.94 -23.47
CA HIS A 13 18.67 3.47 -24.84
C HIS A 13 17.60 4.11 -25.73
N GLY A 14 17.97 5.15 -26.48
CA GLY A 14 16.99 5.97 -27.20
C GLY A 14 16.00 6.61 -26.22
N ALA A 15 14.71 6.32 -26.37
CA ALA A 15 13.65 6.77 -25.47
C ALA A 15 13.29 5.76 -24.36
N GLN A 16 14.01 4.64 -24.26
CA GLN A 16 13.75 3.58 -23.29
C GLN A 16 14.72 3.65 -22.12
N LEU A 17 14.21 3.53 -20.90
CA LEU A 17 15.00 3.22 -19.73
C LEU A 17 15.17 1.71 -19.65
N VAL A 18 16.39 1.23 -19.87
CA VAL A 18 16.75 -0.18 -19.72
C VAL A 18 17.15 -0.43 -18.28
N VAL A 19 16.69 -1.54 -17.71
CA VAL A 19 17.00 -2.04 -16.37
C VAL A 19 17.47 -3.48 -16.51
N VAL A 20 18.74 -3.74 -16.18
CA VAL A 20 19.33 -5.10 -16.31
C VAL A 20 19.45 -5.85 -14.99
N ASP A 21 19.19 -5.17 -13.88
CA ASP A 21 19.25 -5.75 -12.53
C ASP A 21 17.96 -6.55 -12.24
N PRO A 22 18.05 -7.89 -12.05
CA PRO A 22 16.89 -8.74 -11.81
C PRO A 22 16.13 -8.42 -10.52
N ASP A 23 16.81 -7.96 -9.47
CA ASP A 23 16.16 -7.59 -8.21
C ASP A 23 15.35 -6.31 -8.36
N LYS A 24 15.84 -5.34 -9.14
CA LYS A 24 15.08 -4.14 -9.49
C LYS A 24 13.87 -4.50 -10.35
N LEU A 25 14.03 -5.36 -11.35
CA LEU A 25 12.91 -5.83 -12.18
C LEU A 25 11.84 -6.53 -11.34
N ARG A 26 12.23 -7.37 -10.39
CA ARG A 26 11.31 -8.01 -9.43
C ARG A 26 10.56 -7.02 -8.56
N ARG A 27 11.17 -5.90 -8.16
CA ARG A 27 10.50 -4.83 -7.40
C ARG A 27 9.54 -4.01 -8.24
N ILE A 28 9.88 -3.78 -9.51
CA ILE A 28 9.04 -3.05 -10.47
C ILE A 28 7.83 -3.89 -10.85
N ARG A 29 8.03 -5.18 -11.14
CA ARG A 29 6.97 -6.15 -11.45
C ARG A 29 6.19 -6.50 -10.19
N ARG A 30 5.00 -5.91 -10.03
CA ARG A 30 4.13 -6.20 -8.89
C ARG A 30 3.33 -7.48 -9.13
N ARG A 31 3.11 -8.26 -8.05
CA ARG A 31 2.22 -9.44 -8.08
C ARG A 31 0.75 -9.08 -8.21
N GLN A 32 0.39 -7.92 -7.67
CA GLN A 32 -0.95 -7.33 -7.75
C GLN A 32 -0.80 -5.86 -8.14
N LEU A 33 -1.71 -5.35 -8.96
CA LEU A 33 -1.68 -3.97 -9.43
C LEU A 33 -2.58 -3.10 -8.56
N SER A 34 -2.08 -1.95 -8.14
CA SER A 34 -2.92 -0.90 -7.54
C SER A 34 -3.29 0.16 -8.56
N HIS A 35 -4.35 0.92 -8.29
CA HIS A 35 -4.74 2.06 -9.15
C HIS A 35 -3.56 3.03 -9.35
N SER A 36 -2.88 3.43 -8.28
CA SER A 36 -1.77 4.39 -8.36
C SER A 36 -0.60 3.89 -9.20
N VAL A 37 -0.26 2.60 -9.10
CA VAL A 37 0.78 1.98 -9.94
C VAL A 37 0.33 1.89 -11.39
N ALA A 38 -0.93 1.51 -11.65
CA ALA A 38 -1.47 1.46 -13.00
C ALA A 38 -1.41 2.82 -13.70
N GLU A 39 -1.82 3.89 -13.01
CA GLU A 39 -1.75 5.25 -13.54
C GLU A 39 -0.31 5.69 -13.88
N ASN A 40 0.68 5.25 -13.10
CA ASN A 40 2.08 5.56 -13.40
C ASN A 40 2.55 4.88 -14.68
N PHE A 41 2.21 3.61 -14.88
CA PHE A 41 2.54 2.87 -16.11
C PHE A 41 1.81 3.42 -17.34
N LEU A 42 0.53 3.79 -17.21
CA LEU A 42 -0.23 4.42 -18.31
C LEU A 42 0.34 5.79 -18.70
N LYS A 43 0.86 6.56 -17.73
CA LYS A 43 1.46 7.87 -18.00
C LYS A 43 2.84 7.76 -18.63
N CYS A 44 3.72 6.95 -18.05
CA CYS A 44 5.10 6.78 -18.49
C CYS A 44 5.76 5.59 -17.76
N PRO A 45 5.96 4.44 -18.43
CA PRO A 45 6.65 3.29 -17.85
C PRO A 45 8.02 3.62 -17.24
N ALA A 46 8.83 4.46 -17.90
CA ALA A 46 10.11 4.88 -17.34
C ALA A 46 9.96 5.68 -16.04
N SER A 47 8.96 6.56 -15.93
CA SER A 47 8.70 7.29 -14.68
C SER A 47 8.29 6.34 -13.56
N ALA A 48 7.49 5.30 -13.86
CA ALA A 48 7.07 4.30 -12.89
C ALA A 48 8.26 3.55 -12.27
N VAL A 49 9.33 3.32 -13.04
CA VAL A 49 10.61 2.79 -12.52
C VAL A 49 11.25 3.75 -11.53
N GLY A 50 11.37 5.03 -11.92
CA GLY A 50 11.93 6.07 -11.05
C GLY A 50 11.16 6.19 -9.73
N ASP A 51 9.83 6.24 -9.80
CA ASP A 51 8.95 6.29 -8.62
C ASP A 51 9.08 5.06 -7.70
N THR A 52 9.42 3.89 -8.27
CA THR A 52 9.56 2.64 -7.51
C THR A 52 10.94 2.50 -6.87
N LEU A 53 11.99 2.94 -7.55
CA LEU A 53 13.38 2.69 -7.14
C LEU A 53 13.98 3.83 -6.32
N ILE A 54 13.59 5.08 -6.60
CA ILE A 54 14.17 6.26 -5.95
C ILE A 54 13.40 6.53 -4.65
N PRO A 55 14.05 6.50 -3.48
CA PRO A 55 13.41 6.87 -2.23
C PRO A 55 12.91 8.31 -2.30
N ARG A 56 11.69 8.55 -1.81
CA ARG A 56 11.19 9.92 -1.63
C ARG A 56 11.69 10.44 -0.27
N PRO A 57 12.23 11.67 -0.21
CA PRO A 57 12.52 12.29 1.07
C PRO A 57 11.21 12.45 1.86
N SER A 58 11.26 12.17 3.15
CA SER A 58 10.14 12.38 4.06
C SER A 58 9.99 13.88 4.32
N ASP A 59 8.92 14.48 3.81
CA ASP A 59 8.53 15.85 4.14
C ASP A 59 7.13 15.80 4.77
N PRO A 60 7.01 15.91 6.11
CA PRO A 60 5.73 15.84 6.80
C PRO A 60 4.71 16.88 6.33
N PHE A 61 5.15 17.95 5.68
CA PHE A 61 4.29 19.01 5.16
C PHE A 61 3.93 18.86 3.69
N ALA A 62 4.47 17.84 3.02
CA ALA A 62 4.12 17.54 1.65
C ALA A 62 2.61 17.24 1.55
N PRO A 63 1.95 17.60 0.45
CA PRO A 63 0.50 17.44 0.32
C PRO A 63 -0.01 16.01 0.55
N ASN A 64 0.80 15.00 0.22
CA ASN A 64 0.49 13.60 0.48
C ASN A 64 0.55 13.27 1.98
N GLU A 65 1.57 13.70 2.72
CA GLU A 65 1.72 13.40 4.14
C GLU A 65 0.64 14.08 4.99
N VAL A 66 0.33 15.35 4.69
CA VAL A 66 -0.78 16.05 5.35
C VAL A 66 -2.13 15.40 5.00
N GLY A 67 -2.27 14.91 3.77
CA GLY A 67 -3.43 14.13 3.34
C GLY A 67 -3.58 12.84 4.15
N VAL A 68 -2.51 12.07 4.33
CA VAL A 68 -2.50 10.84 5.13
C VAL A 68 -2.95 11.13 6.56
N GLY A 69 -2.41 12.17 7.20
CA GLY A 69 -2.85 12.55 8.55
C GLY A 69 -4.36 12.87 8.62
N ALA A 70 -4.92 13.49 7.58
CA ALA A 70 -6.35 13.80 7.53
C ALA A 70 -7.21 12.55 7.30
N HIS A 71 -6.76 11.62 6.46
CA HIS A 71 -7.42 10.33 6.26
C HIS A 71 -7.44 9.54 7.58
N SER A 72 -6.30 9.40 8.25
CA SER A 72 -6.23 8.68 9.53
C SER A 72 -7.09 9.31 10.64
N ALA A 73 -7.27 10.64 10.63
CA ALA A 73 -8.20 11.29 11.55
C ALA A 73 -9.66 10.98 11.23
N LEU A 74 -10.02 10.92 9.94
CA LEU A 74 -11.38 10.58 9.50
C LEU A 74 -11.70 9.11 9.70
N GLU A 75 -10.77 8.21 9.38
CA GLU A 75 -10.87 6.77 9.67
C GLU A 75 -11.21 6.57 11.15
N PHE A 76 -10.42 7.18 12.04
CA PHE A 76 -10.67 7.13 13.48
C PHE A 76 -12.05 7.64 13.86
N VAL A 77 -12.52 8.75 13.28
CA VAL A 77 -13.88 9.26 13.56
C VAL A 77 -14.93 8.24 13.13
N TYR A 78 -14.83 7.69 11.92
CA TYR A 78 -15.86 6.79 11.39
C TYR A 78 -15.84 5.40 12.04
N GLU A 79 -14.73 4.99 12.65
CA GLU A 79 -14.63 3.76 13.46
C GLU A 79 -15.47 3.82 14.74
N HIS A 80 -15.82 5.03 15.21
CA HIS A 80 -16.65 5.21 16.40
C HIS A 80 -18.15 5.10 16.07
N GLU A 81 -18.95 4.84 17.11
CA GLU A 81 -20.40 4.79 17.00
C GLU A 81 -20.96 6.11 16.45
N PRO A 82 -21.98 6.10 15.58
CA PRO A 82 -22.46 7.31 14.92
C PRO A 82 -22.78 8.48 15.86
N SER A 83 -23.29 8.21 17.08
CA SER A 83 -23.57 9.25 18.08
C SER A 83 -22.34 9.90 18.73
N GLU A 84 -21.17 9.28 18.62
CA GLU A 84 -19.91 9.73 19.23
C GLU A 84 -19.03 10.49 18.24
N ARG A 85 -19.32 10.38 16.93
CA ARG A 85 -18.57 11.02 15.86
C ARG A 85 -18.66 12.53 15.97
N SER A 86 -17.52 13.17 16.21
CA SER A 86 -17.48 14.62 16.45
C SER A 86 -16.19 15.24 15.92
N GLN A 87 -16.24 16.56 15.71
CA GLN A 87 -15.05 17.32 15.33
C GLN A 87 -13.97 17.29 16.42
N ASP A 88 -14.34 17.16 17.68
CA ASP A 88 -13.39 17.10 18.79
C ASP A 88 -12.62 15.77 18.78
N LEU A 89 -13.30 14.66 18.48
CA LEU A 89 -12.66 13.37 18.28
C LEU A 89 -11.63 13.41 17.13
N ALA A 90 -11.96 14.09 16.02
CA ALA A 90 -11.02 14.31 14.94
C ALA A 90 -9.79 15.11 15.39
N ARG A 91 -10.00 16.19 16.17
CA ARG A 91 -8.91 17.03 16.69
C ARG A 91 -8.00 16.25 17.64
N GLU A 92 -8.58 15.46 18.54
CA GLU A 92 -7.84 14.59 19.46
C GLU A 92 -6.92 13.64 18.70
N ARG A 93 -7.45 12.95 17.68
CA ARG A 93 -6.64 12.06 16.85
C ARG A 93 -5.51 12.79 16.12
N VAL A 94 -5.76 13.99 15.60
CA VAL A 94 -4.71 14.78 14.94
C VAL A 94 -3.62 15.20 15.93
N VAL A 95 -3.96 15.50 17.18
CA VAL A 95 -2.98 15.81 18.24
C VAL A 95 -2.11 14.58 18.55
N GLU A 96 -2.70 13.39 18.63
CA GLU A 96 -1.96 12.13 18.81
C GLU A 96 -0.99 11.88 17.66
N LEU A 97 -1.48 11.95 16.41
CA LEU A 97 -0.65 11.78 15.21
C LEU A 97 0.50 12.79 15.18
N ALA A 98 0.25 14.04 15.61
CA ALA A 98 1.29 15.05 15.69
C ALA A 98 2.32 14.74 16.78
N ALA A 99 1.91 14.15 17.90
CA ALA A 99 2.83 13.71 18.95
C ALA A 99 3.73 12.57 18.48
N GLU A 100 3.24 11.68 17.62
CA GLU A 100 4.00 10.59 17.00
C GLU A 100 4.94 11.07 15.90
N GLU A 101 4.51 12.02 15.07
CA GLU A 101 5.28 12.49 13.91
C GLU A 101 6.42 13.45 14.29
N TRP A 102 6.23 14.24 15.35
CA TRP A 102 7.11 15.32 15.75
C TRP A 102 7.81 15.06 17.09
N THR A 103 8.32 13.84 17.32
CA THR A 103 9.18 13.56 18.47
C THR A 103 10.59 14.15 18.30
N ILE A 104 11.34 14.29 19.39
CA ILE A 104 12.73 14.80 19.35
C ILE A 104 13.62 13.90 18.49
N GLU A 105 13.43 12.59 18.53
CA GLU A 105 14.18 11.63 17.71
C GLU A 105 13.91 11.83 16.22
N ARG A 106 12.69 12.25 15.88
CA ARG A 106 12.24 12.54 14.52
C ARG A 106 12.64 13.94 14.05
N ILE A 107 13.49 14.68 14.76
CA ILE A 107 14.17 15.86 14.20
C ILE A 107 15.04 15.46 13.00
N HIS A 108 15.57 14.24 13.02
CA HIS A 108 16.39 13.68 11.97
C HIS A 108 15.54 12.81 11.02
N ASP A 109 15.95 12.77 9.75
CA ASP A 109 15.39 11.86 8.75
C ASP A 109 16.00 10.45 8.91
N PRO A 110 15.53 9.44 8.15
CA PRO A 110 16.03 8.07 8.26
C PRO A 110 17.53 7.88 7.96
N ARG A 111 18.21 8.89 7.39
CA ARG A 111 19.66 8.88 7.13
C ARG A 111 20.45 9.45 8.31
N GLY A 112 19.77 10.00 9.32
CA GLY A 112 20.37 10.68 10.46
C GLY A 112 20.63 12.17 10.22
N ASP A 113 20.18 12.73 9.10
CA ASP A 113 20.32 14.16 8.79
C ASP A 113 19.14 14.95 9.38
N VAL A 114 19.36 16.18 9.87
CA VAL A 114 18.24 17.04 10.30
C VAL A 114 17.27 17.25 9.14
N ARG A 115 15.96 17.14 9.43
CA ARG A 115 14.91 17.28 8.41
C ARG A 115 15.04 18.62 7.66
N PRO A 116 14.93 18.64 6.31
CA PRO A 116 15.07 19.87 5.53
C PRO A 116 14.13 21.01 5.94
N VAL A 117 12.91 20.67 6.42
CA VAL A 117 11.96 21.68 6.91
C VAL A 117 12.47 22.38 8.18
N ILE A 118 13.15 21.65 9.07
CA ILE A 118 13.75 22.21 10.29
C ILE A 118 14.95 23.08 9.92
N ILE A 119 15.82 22.60 9.02
CA ILE A 119 16.95 23.39 8.50
C ILE A 119 16.45 24.72 7.92
N LYS A 120 15.42 24.66 7.06
CA LYS A 120 14.84 25.84 6.41
C LYS A 120 14.29 26.84 7.44
N ALA A 121 13.63 26.36 8.48
CA ALA A 121 13.08 27.21 9.53
C ALA A 121 14.16 27.86 10.40
N LEU A 122 15.29 27.18 10.63
CA LEU A 122 16.43 27.71 11.37
C LEU A 122 17.37 28.59 10.53
N THR A 123 17.26 28.53 9.21
CA THR A 123 18.13 29.29 8.30
C THR A 123 17.86 30.79 8.44
N LYS A 124 18.89 31.54 8.83
CA LYS A 124 18.83 32.99 8.99
C LYS A 124 18.76 33.71 7.62
N PRO A 125 18.39 35.00 7.59
CA PRO A 125 18.34 35.79 6.34
C PRO A 125 19.66 35.86 5.57
N ASP A 126 20.79 35.69 6.25
CA ASP A 126 22.13 35.63 5.65
C ASP A 126 22.51 34.24 5.09
N GLY A 127 21.61 33.26 5.20
CA GLY A 127 21.80 31.88 4.74
C GLY A 127 22.51 30.97 5.73
N THR A 128 22.86 31.44 6.92
CA THR A 128 23.54 30.63 7.95
C THR A 128 22.54 29.82 8.79
N VAL A 129 22.97 28.64 9.25
CA VAL A 129 22.20 27.77 10.14
C VAL A 129 23.14 27.11 11.17
N ASN A 130 22.73 27.05 12.43
CA ASN A 130 23.46 26.33 13.48
C ASN A 130 22.69 25.06 13.85
N LEU A 131 23.15 23.91 13.38
CA LEU A 131 22.51 22.62 13.64
C LEU A 131 22.96 22.00 14.97
N ASP A 132 23.95 22.59 15.64
CA ASP A 132 24.41 22.13 16.97
C ASP A 132 23.60 22.77 18.11
N ASP A 133 22.69 23.70 17.81
CA ASP A 133 21.80 24.32 18.80
C ASP A 133 20.58 23.43 19.05
N THR A 134 20.74 22.44 19.94
CA THR A 134 19.66 21.49 20.32
C THR A 134 18.40 22.21 20.80
N ALA A 135 18.55 23.29 21.58
CA ALA A 135 17.40 24.03 22.09
C ALA A 135 16.65 24.73 20.95
N ALA A 136 17.34 25.22 19.92
CA ALA A 136 16.69 25.78 18.74
C ALA A 136 15.99 24.69 17.89
N LEU A 137 16.61 23.53 17.73
CA LEU A 137 16.01 22.39 17.02
C LEU A 137 14.71 21.94 17.69
N GLU A 138 14.70 21.77 19.01
CA GLU A 138 13.52 21.37 19.78
C GLU A 138 12.39 22.42 19.68
N ARG A 139 12.72 23.72 19.82
CA ARG A 139 11.72 24.79 19.67
C ARG A 139 11.09 24.79 18.29
N VAL A 140 11.90 24.71 17.23
CA VAL A 140 11.39 24.65 15.85
C VAL A 140 10.58 23.39 15.62
N ASN A 141 10.98 22.26 16.18
CA ASN A 141 10.22 21.01 16.09
C ASN A 141 8.81 21.17 16.66
N GLU A 142 8.66 21.79 17.85
CA GLU A 142 7.35 22.09 18.44
C GLU A 142 6.53 23.10 17.62
N GLU A 143 7.17 24.14 17.06
CA GLU A 143 6.48 25.09 16.16
C GLU A 143 5.96 24.41 14.89
N MET A 144 6.74 23.49 14.32
CA MET A 144 6.34 22.70 13.16
C MET A 144 5.22 21.71 13.50
N LYS A 145 5.27 21.08 14.67
CA LYS A 145 4.19 20.23 15.20
C LYS A 145 2.86 20.99 15.21
N VAL A 146 2.83 22.18 15.84
CA VAL A 146 1.62 23.03 15.90
C VAL A 146 1.13 23.38 14.50
N THR A 147 2.04 23.77 13.60
CA THR A 147 1.70 24.12 12.21
C THR A 147 1.11 22.92 11.46
N TRP A 148 1.69 21.74 11.63
CA TRP A 148 1.24 20.49 11.02
C TRP A 148 -0.15 20.09 11.54
N THR A 149 -0.35 20.11 12.87
CA THR A 149 -1.64 19.86 13.52
C THR A 149 -2.72 20.77 12.97
N GLY A 150 -2.45 22.07 12.81
CA GLY A 150 -3.40 23.02 12.25
C GLY A 150 -3.80 22.68 10.81
N ARG A 151 -2.83 22.30 9.96
CA ARG A 151 -3.08 21.93 8.56
C ARG A 151 -3.89 20.64 8.41
N VAL A 152 -3.54 19.62 9.19
CA VAL A 152 -4.23 18.33 9.15
C VAL A 152 -5.65 18.47 9.71
N THR A 153 -5.80 19.13 10.87
CA THR A 153 -7.12 19.43 11.46
C THR A 153 -8.01 20.16 10.46
N ALA A 154 -7.51 21.21 9.80
CA ALA A 154 -8.30 21.96 8.82
C ALA A 154 -8.81 21.11 7.65
N LEU A 155 -8.01 20.13 7.19
CA LEU A 155 -8.45 19.20 6.15
C LEU A 155 -9.45 18.18 6.67
N ALA A 156 -9.18 17.54 7.80
CA ALA A 156 -10.07 16.52 8.38
C ALA A 156 -11.45 17.09 8.70
N LEU A 157 -11.52 18.28 9.28
CA LEU A 157 -12.79 18.92 9.63
C LEU A 157 -13.64 19.33 8.42
N GLY A 158 -13.03 19.43 7.23
CA GLY A 158 -13.75 19.75 6.00
C GLY A 158 -14.74 18.67 5.55
N ASP A 159 -14.70 17.47 6.15
CA ASP A 159 -15.73 16.44 5.95
C ASP A 159 -17.12 16.89 6.44
N TRP A 160 -17.18 17.65 7.54
CA TRP A 160 -18.44 18.19 8.07
C TRP A 160 -19.10 19.24 7.15
N ASP A 161 -18.35 19.81 6.21
CA ASP A 161 -18.90 20.68 5.18
C ASP A 161 -19.53 19.89 4.01
N ILE A 162 -19.23 18.58 3.93
CA ILE A 162 -19.70 17.67 2.87
C ILE A 162 -20.91 16.88 3.34
N GLU A 163 -20.86 16.34 4.55
CA GLU A 163 -21.87 15.45 5.11
C GLU A 163 -21.89 15.52 6.64
N ASP A 164 -22.90 14.88 7.25
CA ASP A 164 -23.00 14.71 8.71
C ASP A 164 -22.51 13.30 9.08
N PRO A 165 -21.33 13.15 9.70
CA PRO A 165 -20.77 11.83 10.04
C PRO A 165 -21.68 10.98 10.94
N THR A 166 -22.56 11.60 11.73
CA THR A 166 -23.41 10.92 12.72
C THR A 166 -24.57 10.14 12.10
N VAL A 167 -24.84 10.36 10.81
CA VAL A 167 -25.92 9.66 10.08
C VAL A 167 -25.40 8.74 8.98
N VAL A 168 -24.07 8.63 8.81
CA VAL A 168 -23.46 7.72 7.84
C VAL A 168 -23.45 6.30 8.39
N ASP A 169 -24.10 5.38 7.69
CA ASP A 169 -24.03 3.95 7.95
C ASP A 169 -22.80 3.38 7.22
N VAL A 170 -21.76 3.07 7.97
CA VAL A 170 -20.47 2.63 7.42
C VAL A 170 -20.43 1.10 7.37
N HIS A 171 -20.14 0.55 6.19
CA HIS A 171 -19.93 -0.89 5.99
C HIS A 171 -18.48 -1.28 6.30
N SER A 172 -17.51 -0.50 5.83
CA SER A 172 -16.09 -0.73 6.07
C SER A 172 -15.27 0.54 5.95
N ILE A 173 -14.16 0.61 6.69
CA ILE A 173 -13.19 1.72 6.69
C ILE A 173 -11.84 1.13 6.29
N GLU A 174 -11.10 1.86 5.46
CA GLU A 174 -9.76 1.48 4.97
C GLU A 174 -9.73 0.02 4.49
N LEU A 175 -10.72 -0.35 3.67
CA LEU A 175 -10.94 -1.72 3.25
C LEU A 175 -9.74 -2.21 2.42
N ASP A 176 -8.98 -3.11 3.02
CA ASP A 176 -7.84 -3.78 2.39
C ASP A 176 -8.33 -4.89 1.45
N ILE A 177 -8.24 -4.66 0.15
CA ILE A 177 -8.57 -5.64 -0.87
C ILE A 177 -7.28 -6.20 -1.48
N GLN A 178 -7.06 -7.51 -1.31
CA GLN A 178 -5.95 -8.25 -1.88
C GLN A 178 -6.44 -9.51 -2.59
N ASN A 179 -5.67 -9.99 -3.56
CA ASN A 179 -5.93 -11.26 -4.27
C ASN A 179 -7.28 -11.32 -5.01
N VAL A 180 -7.94 -10.18 -5.22
CA VAL A 180 -9.16 -10.08 -6.04
C VAL A 180 -8.75 -9.80 -7.50
N VAL A 181 -9.43 -10.45 -8.44
CA VAL A 181 -9.14 -10.31 -9.87
C VAL A 181 -10.28 -9.58 -10.58
N ILE A 182 -9.98 -8.43 -11.18
CA ILE A 182 -10.94 -7.68 -12.01
C ILE A 182 -10.43 -7.61 -13.45
N ASN A 183 -11.26 -7.98 -14.42
CA ASN A 183 -10.88 -8.00 -15.85
C ASN A 183 -9.58 -8.77 -16.17
N GLY A 184 -9.27 -9.79 -15.36
CA GLY A 184 -8.04 -10.60 -15.48
C GLY A 184 -6.79 -9.96 -14.88
N VAL A 185 -6.94 -8.88 -14.09
CA VAL A 185 -5.84 -8.23 -13.37
C VAL A 185 -5.93 -8.57 -11.88
N PRO A 186 -4.92 -9.24 -11.28
CA PRO A 186 -4.82 -9.36 -9.84
C PRO A 186 -4.60 -7.97 -9.23
N ALA A 187 -5.49 -7.54 -8.36
CA ALA A 187 -5.57 -6.17 -7.89
C ALA A 187 -5.27 -6.05 -6.40
N ARG A 188 -4.69 -4.91 -6.04
CA ARG A 188 -4.48 -4.45 -4.66
C ARG A 188 -5.13 -3.07 -4.50
N ALA A 189 -6.01 -2.91 -3.54
CA ALA A 189 -6.63 -1.62 -3.25
C ALA A 189 -6.80 -1.40 -1.74
N PHE A 190 -6.81 -0.13 -1.38
CA PHE A 190 -7.30 0.38 -0.09
C PHE A 190 -8.44 1.33 -0.44
N VAL A 191 -9.64 1.01 0.03
CA VAL A 191 -10.83 1.83 -0.19
C VAL A 191 -11.13 2.57 1.11
N ASP A 192 -10.95 3.90 1.11
CA ASP A 192 -11.04 4.73 2.31
C ASP A 192 -12.31 4.45 3.14
N ARG A 193 -13.48 4.39 2.48
CA ARG A 193 -14.75 4.07 3.13
C ARG A 193 -15.76 3.46 2.17
N VAL A 194 -16.48 2.44 2.63
CA VAL A 194 -17.67 1.89 1.97
C VAL A 194 -18.85 2.09 2.89
N ASP A 195 -19.93 2.69 2.37
CA ASP A 195 -21.14 3.02 3.12
C ASP A 195 -22.29 2.08 2.72
N ARG A 196 -23.25 1.90 3.62
CA ARG A 196 -24.60 1.45 3.28
C ARG A 196 -25.48 2.66 3.03
N VAL A 197 -26.10 2.69 1.86
CA VAL A 197 -27.03 3.76 1.46
C VAL A 197 -28.40 3.19 1.14
N PRO A 198 -29.50 3.91 1.39
CA PRO A 198 -30.82 3.48 0.97
C PRO A 198 -30.90 3.34 -0.57
N ARG A 199 -31.53 2.27 -1.05
CA ARG A 199 -31.84 2.13 -2.47
C ARG A 199 -32.94 3.11 -2.87
N LEU A 200 -32.82 3.70 -4.07
CA LEU A 200 -33.80 4.67 -4.58
C LEU A 200 -35.21 4.09 -4.77
N ASP A 201 -35.32 2.78 -4.95
CA ASP A 201 -36.59 2.05 -5.08
C ASP A 201 -37.20 1.64 -3.72
N GLY A 202 -36.54 1.96 -2.61
CA GLY A 202 -36.98 1.62 -1.26
C GLY A 202 -36.85 0.13 -0.88
N SER A 203 -36.18 -0.68 -1.71
CA SER A 203 -36.06 -2.13 -1.49
C SER A 203 -35.09 -2.55 -0.38
N GLY A 204 -34.40 -1.61 0.25
CA GLY A 204 -33.43 -1.85 1.32
C GLY A 204 -32.24 -0.91 1.23
N THR A 205 -31.07 -1.41 1.64
CA THR A 205 -29.79 -0.71 1.50
C THR A 205 -28.95 -1.31 0.37
N ALA A 206 -27.92 -0.59 -0.04
CA ALA A 206 -26.91 -1.01 -1.00
C ALA A 206 -25.57 -0.40 -0.64
N LEU A 207 -24.49 -0.94 -1.21
CA LEU A 207 -23.14 -0.42 -0.99
C LEU A 207 -22.89 0.87 -1.78
N ALA A 208 -22.06 1.75 -1.23
CA ALA A 208 -21.56 2.93 -1.92
C ALA A 208 -20.08 3.19 -1.58
N VAL A 209 -19.27 3.52 -2.58
CA VAL A 209 -17.84 3.76 -2.39
C VAL A 209 -17.57 5.25 -2.11
N ARG A 210 -16.64 5.54 -1.20
CA ARG A 210 -16.16 6.88 -0.87
C ARG A 210 -14.64 6.90 -0.90
N ASP A 211 -14.09 8.04 -1.31
CA ASP A 211 -12.66 8.28 -1.30
C ASP A 211 -12.42 9.76 -0.99
N TYR A 212 -11.62 10.00 0.05
CA TYR A 212 -11.26 11.34 0.48
C TYR A 212 -10.16 11.89 -0.42
N LYS A 213 -10.29 13.16 -0.80
CA LYS A 213 -9.29 13.90 -1.60
C LYS A 213 -8.92 15.18 -0.87
N SER A 214 -7.69 15.23 -0.36
CA SER A 214 -7.10 16.44 0.26
C SER A 214 -6.70 17.53 -0.74
N GLY A 215 -6.69 17.22 -2.04
CA GLY A 215 -6.33 18.16 -3.10
C GLY A 215 -7.46 19.11 -3.51
N ALA A 216 -7.14 20.04 -4.41
CA ALA A 216 -8.12 20.97 -4.95
C ALA A 216 -9.28 20.23 -5.64
N TYR A 217 -10.51 20.71 -5.43
CA TYR A 217 -11.68 20.26 -6.17
C TYR A 217 -11.49 20.51 -7.66
N LYS A 218 -11.70 19.45 -8.46
CA LYS A 218 -11.65 19.52 -9.92
C LYS A 218 -12.97 19.00 -10.49
N PRO A 219 -13.78 19.86 -11.15
CA PRO A 219 -14.94 19.37 -11.87
C PRO A 219 -14.49 18.44 -13.00
N HIS A 220 -15.29 17.41 -13.30
CA HIS A 220 -15.00 16.53 -14.42
C HIS A 220 -15.03 17.33 -15.72
N ASN A 221 -13.97 17.21 -16.52
CA ASN A 221 -13.89 17.81 -17.84
C ASN A 221 -13.76 16.68 -18.88
N PRO A 222 -14.81 16.40 -19.66
CA PRO A 222 -14.81 15.28 -20.61
C PRO A 222 -13.73 15.33 -21.69
N ARG A 223 -13.09 16.49 -21.91
CA ARG A 223 -11.95 16.63 -22.84
C ARG A 223 -10.67 15.99 -22.31
N PHE A 224 -10.61 15.69 -21.02
CA PHE A 224 -9.49 15.08 -20.35
C PHE A 224 -9.95 13.78 -19.68
N GLY A 225 -9.03 12.81 -19.50
CA GLY A 225 -9.33 11.59 -18.76
C GLY A 225 -9.70 11.88 -17.29
N ASP A 226 -10.33 10.91 -16.64
CA ASP A 226 -10.79 11.02 -15.25
C ASP A 226 -10.14 9.96 -14.36
N ALA A 227 -8.82 10.08 -14.14
CA ALA A 227 -8.07 9.10 -13.35
C ALA A 227 -8.69 8.85 -11.97
N ASN A 228 -9.15 9.89 -11.26
CA ASN A 228 -9.81 9.72 -9.97
C ASN A 228 -11.18 9.04 -10.09
N GLY A 229 -11.92 9.28 -11.18
CA GLY A 229 -13.15 8.53 -11.45
C GLY A 229 -12.87 7.07 -11.81
N ASP A 230 -11.80 6.80 -12.57
CA ASP A 230 -11.38 5.44 -12.91
C ASP A 230 -10.90 4.68 -11.67
N GLN A 231 -10.31 5.36 -10.68
CA GLN A 231 -10.05 4.81 -9.36
C GLN A 231 -11.34 4.30 -8.71
N GLN A 232 -12.35 5.17 -8.61
CA GLN A 232 -13.63 4.84 -8.00
C GLN A 232 -14.36 3.70 -8.73
N ARG A 233 -14.29 3.66 -10.06
CA ARG A 233 -14.84 2.57 -10.87
C ARG A 233 -14.12 1.23 -10.63
N ARG A 234 -12.78 1.25 -10.53
CA ARG A 234 -11.98 0.07 -10.18
C ARG A 234 -12.32 -0.39 -8.76
N TYR A 235 -12.49 0.53 -7.81
CA TYR A 235 -12.90 0.20 -6.44
C TYR A 235 -14.30 -0.40 -6.38
N ALA A 236 -15.27 0.17 -7.10
CA ALA A 236 -16.61 -0.40 -7.19
C ALA A 236 -16.60 -1.84 -7.75
N ALA A 237 -15.80 -2.10 -8.79
CA ALA A 237 -15.62 -3.45 -9.32
C ALA A 237 -14.98 -4.40 -8.29
N LEU A 238 -13.98 -3.95 -7.53
CA LEU A 238 -13.33 -4.77 -6.51
C LEU A 238 -14.26 -5.10 -5.34
N VAL A 239 -15.00 -4.11 -4.86
CA VAL A 239 -16.04 -4.30 -3.83
C VAL A 239 -17.11 -5.27 -4.33
N ALA A 240 -17.52 -5.17 -5.59
CA ALA A 240 -18.50 -6.09 -6.17
C ALA A 240 -18.02 -7.55 -6.18
N GLU A 241 -16.75 -7.79 -6.52
CA GLU A 241 -16.16 -9.14 -6.47
C GLU A 241 -15.98 -9.65 -5.03
N LEU A 242 -15.68 -8.76 -4.09
CA LEU A 242 -15.45 -9.11 -2.68
C LEU A 242 -16.75 -9.38 -1.91
N ASP A 243 -17.70 -8.47 -2.00
CA ASP A 243 -18.95 -8.49 -1.22
C ASP A 243 -20.12 -9.16 -1.97
N GLY A 244 -19.96 -9.44 -3.26
CA GLY A 244 -21.01 -10.02 -4.11
C GLY A 244 -22.14 -9.05 -4.46
N GLU A 245 -22.03 -7.77 -4.10
CA GLU A 245 -22.98 -6.71 -4.40
C GLU A 245 -22.27 -5.55 -5.10
N PHE A 246 -22.77 -5.15 -6.28
CA PHE A 246 -22.22 -4.00 -6.98
C PHE A 246 -22.66 -2.69 -6.31
N PRO A 247 -21.72 -1.78 -5.95
CA PRO A 247 -22.08 -0.50 -5.35
C PRO A 247 -22.97 0.36 -6.26
N VAL A 248 -24.03 0.93 -5.71
CA VAL A 248 -25.00 1.77 -6.46
C VAL A 248 -24.55 3.22 -6.62
N ASP A 249 -23.55 3.63 -5.84
CA ASP A 249 -23.02 4.99 -5.81
C ASP A 249 -21.52 4.98 -5.54
N ALA A 250 -20.80 5.95 -6.08
CA ALA A 250 -19.38 6.16 -5.82
C ALA A 250 -19.09 7.66 -5.83
N ARG A 251 -18.33 8.15 -4.84
CA ARG A 251 -18.08 9.58 -4.66
C ARG A 251 -16.65 9.87 -4.24
N LEU A 252 -16.11 10.93 -4.82
CA LEU A 252 -14.91 11.59 -4.31
C LEU A 252 -15.33 12.71 -3.35
N LEU A 253 -14.77 12.70 -2.14
CA LEU A 253 -15.04 13.67 -1.09
C LEU A 253 -13.83 14.61 -0.96
N TYR A 254 -13.92 15.80 -1.55
CA TYR A 254 -12.84 16.79 -1.53
C TYR A 254 -12.88 17.59 -0.22
N ILE A 255 -12.34 17.00 0.83
CA ILE A 255 -12.39 17.50 2.22
C ILE A 255 -11.80 18.92 2.36
N GLY A 256 -10.70 19.23 1.66
CA GLY A 256 -10.13 20.58 1.69
C GLY A 256 -10.97 21.66 0.97
N ALA A 257 -12.03 21.26 0.27
CA ALA A 257 -12.90 22.16 -0.48
C ALA A 257 -14.37 22.11 -0.04
N GLY A 258 -14.73 21.26 0.93
CA GLY A 258 -16.12 21.05 1.35
C GLY A 258 -17.04 20.64 0.21
N LYS A 259 -16.56 19.80 -0.72
CA LYS A 259 -17.30 19.40 -1.93
C LYS A 259 -17.21 17.93 -2.21
N SER A 260 -18.28 17.35 -2.74
CA SER A 260 -18.27 15.98 -3.28
C SER A 260 -18.42 15.97 -4.80
N ARG A 261 -17.99 14.87 -5.43
CA ARG A 261 -18.21 14.58 -6.85
C ARG A 261 -18.69 13.15 -7.03
N VAL A 262 -19.91 12.99 -7.53
CA VAL A 262 -20.48 11.70 -7.94
C VAL A 262 -19.75 11.16 -9.17
N ILE A 263 -19.48 9.87 -9.18
CA ILE A 263 -18.82 9.16 -10.27
C ILE A 263 -19.83 8.34 -11.06
N ASP A 264 -19.80 8.49 -12.38
CA ASP A 264 -20.61 7.68 -13.30
C ASP A 264 -20.11 6.23 -13.32
N LEU A 265 -20.93 5.33 -12.77
CA LEU A 265 -20.73 3.88 -12.73
C LEU A 265 -21.49 3.15 -13.85
N SER A 266 -21.96 3.85 -14.89
CA SER A 266 -22.63 3.21 -16.02
C SER A 266 -21.68 2.24 -16.77
N PRO A 267 -22.22 1.26 -17.53
CA PRO A 267 -21.41 0.19 -18.13
C PRO A 267 -20.27 0.69 -19.04
N GLY A 268 -20.45 1.81 -19.73
CA GLY A 268 -19.45 2.37 -20.65
C GLY A 268 -18.17 2.84 -19.95
N PRO A 269 -18.24 3.84 -19.05
CA PRO A 269 -17.10 4.27 -18.24
C PRO A 269 -16.47 3.15 -17.40
N MET A 270 -17.26 2.23 -16.85
CA MET A 270 -16.76 1.05 -16.15
C MET A 270 -15.87 0.19 -17.06
N ALA A 271 -16.35 -0.17 -18.24
CA ALA A 271 -15.59 -0.95 -19.20
C ALA A 271 -14.27 -0.25 -19.60
N GLN A 272 -14.30 1.07 -19.78
CA GLN A 272 -13.09 1.86 -20.09
C GLN A 272 -12.07 1.84 -18.94
N ALA A 273 -12.51 2.03 -17.70
CA ALA A 273 -11.65 2.02 -16.53
C ALA A 273 -10.99 0.64 -16.28
N LEU A 274 -11.73 -0.44 -16.53
CA LEU A 274 -11.23 -1.82 -16.42
C LEU A 274 -10.31 -2.20 -17.58
N ALA A 275 -10.58 -1.72 -18.80
CA ALA A 275 -9.72 -1.93 -19.96
C ALA A 275 -8.36 -1.24 -19.79
N SER A 276 -8.35 0.03 -19.35
CA SER A 276 -7.10 0.76 -19.08
C SER A 276 -6.29 0.14 -17.94
N PHE A 277 -6.97 -0.43 -16.93
CA PHE A 277 -6.29 -1.16 -15.85
C PHE A 277 -5.56 -2.41 -16.37
N LYS A 278 -6.20 -3.16 -17.27
CA LYS A 278 -5.60 -4.32 -17.95
C LYS A 278 -4.45 -3.93 -18.86
N GLU A 279 -4.58 -2.82 -19.60
CA GLU A 279 -3.49 -2.27 -20.40
C GLU A 279 -2.27 -1.93 -19.54
N ALA A 280 -2.48 -1.30 -18.39
CA ALA A 280 -1.41 -0.99 -17.44
C ALA A 280 -0.72 -2.26 -16.91
N TRP A 281 -1.50 -3.29 -16.58
CA TRP A 281 -0.98 -4.60 -16.16
C TRP A 281 -0.10 -5.25 -17.22
N ASN A 282 -0.57 -5.28 -18.47
CA ASN A 282 0.19 -5.84 -19.57
C ASN A 282 1.47 -5.03 -19.81
N THR A 283 1.35 -3.70 -19.85
CA THR A 283 2.50 -2.78 -20.05
C THR A 283 3.57 -3.00 -18.98
N MET A 284 3.19 -3.11 -17.71
CA MET A 284 4.13 -3.39 -16.62
C MET A 284 4.85 -4.71 -16.83
N ASN A 285 4.12 -5.77 -17.17
CA ASN A 285 4.69 -7.11 -17.36
C ASN A 285 5.60 -7.17 -18.59
N ASP A 286 5.15 -6.67 -19.73
CA ASP A 286 5.92 -6.66 -20.98
C ASP A 286 7.20 -5.83 -20.83
N SER A 287 7.11 -4.65 -20.18
CA SER A 287 8.28 -3.81 -19.91
C SER A 287 9.26 -4.49 -18.95
N ALA A 288 8.76 -5.18 -17.94
CA ALA A 288 9.59 -5.92 -17.00
C ALA A 288 10.26 -7.14 -17.64
N ASP A 289 9.57 -7.86 -18.54
CA ASP A 289 10.14 -8.99 -19.29
C ASP A 289 11.24 -8.54 -20.25
N ALA A 290 11.03 -7.41 -20.94
CA ALA A 290 12.02 -6.83 -21.83
C ALA A 290 13.17 -6.15 -21.07
N GLY A 291 12.97 -5.82 -19.79
CA GLY A 291 13.84 -4.94 -19.03
C GLY A 291 13.94 -3.53 -19.64
N ALA A 292 12.94 -3.10 -20.41
CA ALA A 292 12.95 -1.85 -21.16
C ALA A 292 11.63 -1.11 -20.96
N PHE A 293 11.72 0.14 -20.51
CA PHE A 293 10.57 0.95 -20.10
C PHE A 293 10.53 2.23 -20.94
N ASP A 294 9.48 2.39 -21.74
CA ASP A 294 9.32 3.56 -22.61
C ASP A 294 9.14 4.85 -21.82
N ALA A 295 9.83 5.92 -22.23
CA ALA A 295 9.54 7.27 -21.78
C ALA A 295 8.46 7.90 -22.66
N THR A 296 7.40 8.41 -22.03
CA THR A 296 6.29 9.09 -22.71
C THR A 296 6.23 10.56 -22.25
N PRO A 297 6.69 11.53 -23.07
CA PRO A 297 6.75 12.92 -22.66
C PRO A 297 5.36 13.52 -22.42
N SER A 298 5.17 14.19 -21.28
CA SER A 298 3.92 14.85 -20.92
C SER A 298 4.17 16.17 -20.21
N ASN A 299 3.12 16.96 -19.98
CA ASN A 299 3.24 18.20 -19.22
C ASN A 299 3.61 17.96 -17.74
N LEU A 300 3.58 16.70 -17.27
CA LEU A 300 3.97 16.30 -15.92
C LEU A 300 5.46 15.94 -15.79
N CYS A 301 6.24 16.00 -16.87
CA CYS A 301 7.66 15.66 -16.81
C CYS A 301 8.44 16.46 -15.76
N GLY A 302 8.06 17.70 -15.45
CA GLY A 302 8.73 18.52 -14.43
C GLY A 302 8.71 17.95 -13.01
N TRP A 303 7.81 16.99 -12.73
CA TRP A 303 7.69 16.29 -11.45
C TRP A 303 8.19 14.84 -11.51
N CYS A 304 8.72 14.39 -12.67
CA CYS A 304 9.25 13.05 -12.82
C CYS A 304 10.63 12.95 -12.15
N PRO A 305 10.88 11.94 -11.29
CA PRO A 305 12.16 11.83 -10.58
C PRO A 305 13.36 11.54 -11.51
N LEU A 306 13.10 11.17 -12.77
CA LEU A 306 14.13 10.92 -13.78
C LEU A 306 14.35 12.11 -14.73
N VAL A 307 13.61 13.21 -14.58
CA VAL A 307 13.50 14.28 -15.59
C VAL A 307 14.86 14.83 -16.04
N ASN A 308 15.80 15.01 -15.11
CA ASN A 308 17.12 15.57 -15.40
C ASN A 308 18.06 14.60 -16.14
N SER A 309 17.74 13.30 -16.16
CA SER A 309 18.47 12.28 -16.93
C SER A 309 17.75 11.86 -18.21
N CYS A 310 16.44 12.07 -18.29
CA CYS A 310 15.60 11.65 -19.42
C CYS A 310 16.10 12.27 -20.73
N PRO A 311 16.14 11.52 -21.84
CA PRO A 311 16.58 12.01 -23.14
C PRO A 311 15.51 12.84 -23.87
N ILE A 312 14.23 12.70 -23.50
CA ILE A 312 13.10 13.36 -24.15
C ILE A 312 12.14 14.08 -23.15
N PRO A 313 12.62 14.83 -22.15
CA PRO A 313 11.76 15.47 -21.17
C PRO A 313 10.96 16.61 -21.82
N LYS A 314 9.71 16.79 -21.38
CA LYS A 314 8.87 17.90 -21.82
C LYS A 314 8.72 18.95 -20.70
N LEU A 315 9.61 19.94 -20.68
CA LEU A 315 9.62 21.04 -19.71
C LEU A 315 9.10 22.35 -20.32
N THR A 316 7.78 22.42 -20.54
CA THR A 316 7.19 23.54 -21.29
C THR A 316 6.79 24.75 -20.44
N SER A 317 6.58 24.60 -19.13
CA SER A 317 6.20 25.72 -18.24
C SER A 317 7.32 26.07 -17.27
N ASP A 318 7.39 27.33 -16.85
CA ASP A 318 8.42 27.78 -15.91
C ASP A 318 8.27 27.10 -14.54
N LYS A 319 7.03 26.80 -14.13
CA LYS A 319 6.76 25.97 -12.95
C LYS A 319 7.38 24.57 -13.07
N ALA A 320 7.25 23.92 -14.23
CA ALA A 320 7.81 22.60 -14.46
C ALA A 320 9.35 22.64 -14.48
N LYS A 321 9.94 23.68 -15.09
CA LYS A 321 11.40 23.87 -15.10
C LYS A 321 11.95 24.10 -13.69
N ALA A 322 11.36 25.04 -12.96
CA ALA A 322 11.77 25.37 -11.59
C ALA A 322 11.64 24.17 -10.65
N HIS A 323 10.59 23.34 -10.80
CA HIS A 323 10.47 22.14 -9.99
C HIS A 323 11.49 21.06 -10.38
N ALA A 324 11.77 20.88 -11.68
CA ALA A 324 12.79 19.94 -12.14
C ALA A 324 14.19 20.27 -11.60
N GLU A 325 14.50 21.56 -11.41
CA GLU A 325 15.75 22.02 -10.79
C GLU A 325 15.90 21.59 -9.32
N THR A 326 14.78 21.31 -8.62
CA THR A 326 14.79 20.80 -7.24
C THR A 326 14.97 19.28 -7.17
N LEU A 327 14.84 18.57 -8.29
CA LEU A 327 14.98 17.12 -8.37
C LEU A 327 16.44 16.70 -8.59
N PRO A 328 16.81 15.44 -8.29
CA PRO A 328 18.19 14.97 -8.44
C PRO A 328 18.77 15.30 -9.82
N SER A 329 19.99 15.85 -9.83
CA SER A 329 20.68 16.22 -11.06
C SER A 329 21.05 14.99 -11.90
N LYS A 330 21.36 15.18 -13.18
CA LYS A 330 21.86 14.10 -14.05
C LYS A 330 23.08 13.39 -13.45
N VAL A 331 23.98 14.14 -12.81
CA VAL A 331 25.18 13.61 -12.16
C VAL A 331 24.82 12.78 -10.94
N ALA A 332 23.87 13.24 -10.12
CA ALA A 332 23.40 12.51 -8.94
C ALA A 332 22.65 11.21 -9.30
N LEU A 333 21.86 11.23 -10.39
CA LEU A 333 21.19 10.04 -10.91
C LEU A 333 22.20 9.04 -11.51
N GLY A 334 23.21 9.56 -12.22
CA GLY A 334 24.31 8.77 -12.79
C GLY A 334 23.91 7.82 -13.92
N ILE A 335 22.68 7.90 -14.44
CA ILE A 335 22.18 6.99 -15.48
C ILE A 335 22.92 7.25 -16.81
N PRO A 336 23.69 6.28 -17.33
CA PRO A 336 24.38 6.42 -18.61
C PRO A 336 23.39 6.45 -19.77
N VAL A 337 23.77 7.13 -20.85
CA VAL A 337 23.07 7.07 -22.14
C VAL A 337 23.90 6.19 -23.07
N VAL A 338 23.34 5.04 -23.47
CA VAL A 338 23.99 4.12 -24.41
C VAL A 338 23.79 4.67 -25.82
N SER A 339 24.85 5.24 -26.39
CA SER A 339 24.86 5.61 -27.80
C SER A 339 24.91 4.36 -28.66
N VAL A 340 23.91 4.18 -29.50
CA VAL A 340 23.95 3.16 -30.54
C VAL A 340 24.84 3.71 -31.65
N ARG A 341 26.07 3.19 -31.79
CA ARG A 341 26.70 3.23 -33.12
C ARG A 341 25.73 2.51 -34.05
N PRO A 342 25.34 3.09 -35.20
CA PRO A 342 24.45 2.37 -36.10
C PRO A 342 25.12 1.04 -36.42
N ALA A 343 24.55 -0.05 -35.91
CA ALA A 343 24.92 -1.36 -36.36
C ALA A 343 24.65 -1.35 -37.87
N ALA A 344 25.63 -1.78 -38.67
CA ALA A 344 25.38 -2.04 -40.08
C ALA A 344 24.13 -2.91 -40.15
N ALA A 345 23.07 -2.38 -40.78
CA ALA A 345 21.78 -3.03 -40.82
C ALA A 345 21.99 -4.48 -41.29
N PRO A 346 21.50 -5.50 -40.57
CA PRO A 346 21.34 -6.80 -41.17
C PRO A 346 20.47 -6.60 -42.41
N ALA A 347 20.91 -7.13 -43.56
CA ALA A 347 20.17 -7.02 -44.80
C ALA A 347 18.75 -7.55 -44.59
N LEU A 348 17.79 -6.62 -44.46
CA LEU A 348 16.38 -6.92 -44.43
C LEU A 348 16.02 -7.53 -45.78
N ALA A 349 15.51 -8.75 -45.74
CA ALA A 349 14.76 -9.32 -46.86
C ALA A 349 13.69 -8.31 -47.31
N PRO A 350 13.44 -8.17 -48.62
CA PRO A 350 12.67 -7.07 -49.16
C PRO A 350 11.27 -7.02 -48.55
N ALA A 351 10.92 -5.83 -48.06
CA ALA A 351 9.58 -5.50 -47.59
C ALA A 351 8.56 -5.76 -48.70
N ALA A 352 7.58 -6.62 -48.41
CA ALA A 352 6.37 -6.67 -49.22
C ALA A 352 5.68 -5.30 -49.13
N ALA A 353 5.42 -4.72 -50.30
CA ALA A 353 4.91 -3.38 -50.47
C ALA A 353 3.59 -3.15 -49.72
N LYS A 354 3.44 -1.93 -49.19
CA LYS A 354 2.24 -1.40 -48.53
C LYS A 354 0.99 -1.60 -49.39
N GLY A 355 0.09 -2.47 -48.94
CA GLY A 355 -1.33 -2.34 -49.25
C GLY A 355 -1.99 -1.48 -48.17
N ARG A 356 -2.49 -0.28 -48.54
CA ARG A 356 -3.56 0.35 -47.76
C ARG A 356 -4.76 -0.60 -47.81
N ALA A 357 -4.92 -1.41 -46.78
CA ALA A 357 -6.21 -2.04 -46.52
C ALA A 357 -7.15 -0.93 -46.04
N ARG A 358 -8.00 -0.48 -46.96
CA ARG A 358 -9.27 0.19 -46.65
C ARG A 358 -9.95 -0.65 -45.58
N ALA A 359 -10.33 -0.04 -44.45
CA ALA A 359 -11.24 -0.67 -43.50
C ALA A 359 -12.43 -1.23 -44.31
N PRO A 360 -12.65 -2.56 -44.34
CA PRO A 360 -13.90 -3.10 -44.83
C PRO A 360 -15.00 -2.50 -43.97
N GLY A 361 -16.12 -2.15 -44.60
CA GLY A 361 -17.20 -1.39 -43.99
C GLY A 361 -17.60 -1.90 -42.62
N ALA A 362 -18.10 -0.97 -41.82
CA ALA A 362 -19.04 -1.28 -40.76
C ALA A 362 -20.21 -2.09 -41.35
N GLU A 363 -20.06 -3.40 -41.37
CA GLU A 363 -21.16 -4.33 -41.52
C GLU A 363 -21.29 -5.08 -40.19
N HIS A 364 -22.35 -4.69 -39.48
CA HIS A 364 -23.11 -5.42 -38.48
C HIS A 364 -22.48 -6.75 -38.02
N LEU A 365 -21.79 -6.73 -36.87
CA LEU A 365 -21.52 -7.98 -36.15
C LEU A 365 -22.85 -8.51 -35.59
N PRO A 366 -23.15 -9.81 -35.78
CA PRO A 366 -24.42 -10.41 -35.38
C PRO A 366 -24.59 -10.37 -33.86
N ASN A 367 -25.82 -10.10 -33.43
CA ASN A 367 -26.26 -10.20 -32.04
C ASN A 367 -25.74 -11.50 -31.41
N ALA A 368 -25.01 -11.40 -30.29
CA ALA A 368 -24.94 -12.50 -29.34
C ALA A 368 -26.38 -12.80 -28.86
N PRO A 369 -26.76 -14.08 -28.71
CA PRO A 369 -28.15 -14.46 -28.55
C PRO A 369 -28.76 -13.82 -27.30
N ARG A 370 -29.93 -13.23 -27.50
CA ARG A 370 -30.86 -12.85 -26.43
C ARG A 370 -31.21 -14.11 -25.67
N ILE A 371 -30.85 -14.18 -24.39
CA ILE A 371 -31.48 -15.14 -23.48
C ILE A 371 -32.92 -14.67 -23.31
N GLU A 372 -33.85 -15.37 -23.97
CA GLU A 372 -35.28 -15.19 -23.71
C GLU A 372 -35.61 -15.77 -22.34
N ALA A 373 -36.48 -15.07 -21.64
CA ALA A 373 -36.95 -15.48 -20.33
C ALA A 373 -37.70 -16.83 -20.41
N GLY A 374 -37.28 -17.77 -19.56
CA GLY A 374 -38.13 -18.83 -19.05
C GLY A 374 -37.88 -20.21 -19.64
N GLU A 375 -36.98 -20.96 -19.01
CA GLU A 375 -37.34 -22.26 -18.42
C GLU A 375 -36.40 -22.53 -17.22
N HIS A 376 -37.02 -22.96 -16.13
CA HIS A 376 -36.48 -22.94 -14.78
C HIS A 376 -35.15 -23.68 -14.64
N PHE A 377 -34.14 -22.99 -14.11
CA PHE A 377 -33.10 -23.66 -13.34
C PHE A 377 -33.76 -24.08 -12.02
N THR A 378 -34.24 -25.32 -11.95
CA THR A 378 -34.50 -25.96 -10.67
C THR A 378 -33.17 -25.99 -9.94
N PRO A 379 -33.07 -25.39 -8.74
CA PRO A 379 -31.92 -25.60 -7.89
C PRO A 379 -31.71 -27.12 -7.76
N PRO A 380 -30.47 -27.63 -7.75
CA PRO A 380 -30.25 -29.02 -7.40
C PRO A 380 -31.04 -29.28 -6.11
N GLU A 381 -31.87 -30.33 -6.13
CA GLU A 381 -32.57 -30.81 -4.95
C GLU A 381 -31.54 -30.80 -3.82
N LYS A 382 -31.91 -30.15 -2.70
CA LYS A 382 -31.11 -30.17 -1.46
C LYS A 382 -30.53 -31.57 -1.36
N ALA A 383 -29.21 -31.69 -1.52
CA ALA A 383 -28.52 -32.90 -1.13
C ALA A 383 -29.12 -33.26 0.23
N PRO A 384 -29.65 -34.49 0.40
CA PRO A 384 -30.30 -34.86 1.64
C PRO A 384 -29.35 -34.42 2.72
N SER A 385 -29.87 -33.51 3.56
CA SER A 385 -29.16 -32.88 4.66
C SER A 385 -28.14 -33.89 5.15
N MET A 386 -26.87 -33.70 4.81
CA MET A 386 -25.82 -34.32 5.59
C MET A 386 -26.03 -33.62 6.92
N THR A 387 -26.85 -34.23 7.76
CA THR A 387 -26.80 -34.10 9.19
C THR A 387 -25.42 -34.60 9.55
N ASN A 388 -24.40 -33.78 9.27
CA ASN A 388 -23.24 -33.74 10.11
C ASN A 388 -23.78 -33.12 11.40
N ASP A 389 -24.33 -34.02 12.21
CA ASP A 389 -24.79 -33.84 13.58
C ASP A 389 -23.60 -33.58 14.52
N THR A 390 -22.62 -32.85 13.99
CA THR A 390 -21.39 -32.37 14.61
C THR A 390 -21.07 -31.00 14.03
N THR A 391 -22.07 -30.12 13.88
CA THR A 391 -21.83 -28.69 13.69
C THR A 391 -21.90 -28.00 15.07
N PRO A 392 -20.85 -28.06 15.92
CA PRO A 392 -20.78 -27.08 16.97
C PRO A 392 -20.32 -25.75 16.34
N THR A 393 -21.18 -24.74 16.46
CA THR A 393 -20.78 -23.35 16.78
C THR A 393 -20.07 -22.48 15.73
N LEU A 394 -20.35 -22.58 14.42
CA LEU A 394 -19.92 -21.52 13.47
C LEU A 394 -20.74 -20.23 13.57
N ALA A 395 -21.94 -20.28 14.17
CA ALA A 395 -22.76 -19.10 14.47
C ALA A 395 -22.34 -18.34 15.74
N LYS A 396 -21.32 -18.83 16.47
CA LYS A 396 -20.93 -18.29 17.79
C LYS A 396 -19.92 -17.13 17.69
N TYR A 397 -19.26 -16.95 16.55
CA TYR A 397 -18.24 -15.92 16.33
C TYR A 397 -18.37 -15.40 14.89
N PRO A 398 -19.09 -14.29 14.64
CA PRO A 398 -19.07 -13.58 13.37
C PRO A 398 -17.62 -13.36 12.91
N ALA A 399 -17.35 -13.55 11.61
CA ALA A 399 -16.02 -13.32 11.03
C ALA A 399 -15.51 -11.87 11.22
N SER A 400 -16.42 -10.94 11.54
CA SER A 400 -16.17 -9.53 11.85
C SER A 400 -15.76 -9.26 13.30
N GLU A 401 -15.79 -10.26 14.20
CA GLU A 401 -15.28 -10.06 15.56
C GLU A 401 -13.75 -10.03 15.58
N TYR A 402 -13.17 -9.17 16.42
CA TYR A 402 -11.72 -9.04 16.62
C TYR A 402 -11.02 -10.40 16.88
N ALA A 403 -11.69 -11.31 17.57
CA ALA A 403 -11.20 -12.67 17.81
C ALA A 403 -11.16 -13.54 16.53
N ALA A 404 -12.11 -13.36 15.62
CA ALA A 404 -12.11 -14.04 14.33
C ALA A 404 -11.00 -13.51 13.43
N MET A 405 -10.77 -12.19 13.38
CA MET A 405 -9.66 -11.58 12.63
C MET A 405 -8.29 -12.10 13.10
N ALA A 406 -8.10 -12.21 14.42
CA ALA A 406 -6.90 -12.77 15.02
C ALA A 406 -6.67 -14.24 14.59
N ALA A 407 -7.73 -15.05 14.57
CA ALA A 407 -7.67 -16.44 14.10
C ALA A 407 -7.35 -16.54 12.61
N PHE A 408 -7.94 -15.69 11.76
CA PHE A 408 -7.63 -15.64 10.33
C PHE A 408 -6.16 -15.30 10.08
N SER A 409 -5.62 -14.26 10.74
CA SER A 409 -4.22 -13.87 10.60
C SER A 409 -3.24 -14.99 10.96
N LEU A 410 -3.58 -15.81 11.97
CA LEU A 410 -2.77 -16.96 12.35
C LEU A 410 -2.81 -18.09 11.31
N VAL A 411 -3.97 -18.34 10.73
CA VAL A 411 -4.14 -19.31 9.64
C VAL A 411 -3.40 -18.84 8.38
N ASP A 412 -3.41 -17.55 8.07
CA ASP A 412 -2.66 -16.99 6.96
C ASP A 412 -1.15 -17.16 7.18
N THR A 413 -0.66 -16.82 8.38
CA THR A 413 0.75 -17.03 8.76
C THR A 413 1.16 -18.51 8.62
N ALA A 414 0.29 -19.44 9.05
CA ALA A 414 0.52 -20.87 8.88
C ALA A 414 0.58 -21.28 7.40
N THR A 415 -0.34 -20.76 6.59
CA THR A 415 -0.48 -21.08 5.17
C THR A 415 0.70 -20.55 4.37
N GLU A 416 1.12 -19.31 4.60
CA GLU A 416 2.30 -18.70 3.99
C GLU A 416 3.56 -19.52 4.29
N HIS A 417 3.77 -19.88 5.56
CA HIS A 417 4.95 -20.64 5.95
C HIS A 417 4.93 -22.08 5.41
N LEU A 418 3.76 -22.69 5.24
CA LEU A 418 3.62 -23.99 4.57
C LEU A 418 3.98 -23.87 3.07
N ASP A 419 3.45 -22.86 2.38
CA ASP A 419 3.69 -22.61 0.95
C ASP A 419 5.17 -22.31 0.67
N GLU A 420 5.78 -21.41 1.46
CA GLU A 420 7.21 -21.07 1.36
C GLU A 420 8.13 -22.29 1.54
N ARG A 421 7.65 -23.33 2.21
CA ARG A 421 8.41 -24.57 2.50
C ARG A 421 7.96 -25.74 1.64
N GLY A 422 7.18 -25.48 0.59
CA GLY A 422 6.73 -26.47 -0.38
C GLY A 422 5.86 -27.57 0.25
N GLN A 423 5.19 -27.28 1.36
CA GLN A 423 4.26 -28.21 1.98
C GLN A 423 2.90 -28.13 1.27
N ALA A 424 2.18 -29.25 1.20
CA ALA A 424 0.86 -29.26 0.58
C ALA A 424 -0.12 -28.38 1.38
N LEU A 425 -0.85 -27.51 0.69
CA LEU A 425 -1.91 -26.68 1.28
C LEU A 425 -3.24 -27.42 1.26
N THR A 426 -3.45 -28.25 2.29
CA THR A 426 -4.69 -29.01 2.49
C THR A 426 -5.33 -28.57 3.80
N PRO A 427 -6.66 -28.73 3.98
CA PRO A 427 -7.30 -28.41 5.26
C PRO A 427 -6.63 -29.08 6.46
N THR A 428 -6.13 -30.31 6.28
CA THR A 428 -5.43 -31.07 7.33
C THR A 428 -4.09 -30.45 7.69
N THR A 429 -3.25 -30.10 6.70
CA THR A 429 -1.92 -29.53 6.94
C THR A 429 -2.00 -28.11 7.46
N MET A 430 -2.90 -27.30 6.91
CA MET A 430 -3.17 -25.93 7.36
C MET A 430 -3.69 -25.94 8.80
N SER A 431 -4.67 -26.79 9.12
CA SER A 431 -5.22 -26.89 10.48
C SER A 431 -4.17 -27.36 11.48
N ALA A 432 -3.41 -28.42 11.17
CA ALA A 432 -2.39 -28.94 12.07
C ALA A 432 -1.29 -27.91 12.38
N PHE A 433 -0.82 -27.19 11.36
CA PHE A 433 0.21 -26.18 11.56
C PHE A 433 -0.34 -24.93 12.26
N ALA A 434 -1.53 -24.45 11.88
CA ALA A 434 -2.18 -23.33 12.56
C ALA A 434 -2.44 -23.63 14.06
N GLN A 435 -2.86 -24.86 14.40
CA GLN A 435 -3.01 -25.29 15.80
C GLN A 435 -1.67 -25.34 16.54
N THR A 436 -0.59 -25.72 15.86
CA THR A 436 0.76 -25.69 16.44
C THR A 436 1.19 -24.26 16.77
N LEU A 437 0.94 -23.31 15.86
CA LEU A 437 1.22 -21.89 16.10
C LEU A 437 0.30 -21.31 17.19
N ALA A 438 -0.97 -21.68 17.20
CA ALA A 438 -1.92 -21.28 18.24
C ALA A 438 -1.46 -21.76 19.61
N HIS A 439 -0.92 -22.99 19.70
CA HIS A 439 -0.33 -23.50 20.93
C HIS A 439 0.87 -22.66 21.40
N VAL A 440 1.77 -22.24 20.50
CA VAL A 440 2.89 -21.35 20.85
C VAL A 440 2.38 -20.00 21.37
N LEU A 441 1.37 -19.42 20.73
CA LEU A 441 0.79 -18.13 21.09
C LEU A 441 0.09 -18.17 22.45
N THR A 442 -0.88 -19.07 22.59
CA THR A 442 -1.69 -19.19 23.81
C THR A 442 -0.86 -19.55 25.04
N ASP A 443 0.18 -20.38 24.87
CA ASP A 443 1.13 -20.68 25.94
C ASP A 443 1.95 -19.45 26.36
N THR A 444 2.37 -18.64 25.38
CA THR A 444 3.05 -17.35 25.65
C THR A 444 2.12 -16.38 26.36
N GLU A 445 0.86 -16.29 25.93
CA GLU A 445 -0.14 -15.43 26.57
C GLU A 445 -0.38 -15.84 28.02
N GLN A 446 -0.59 -17.14 28.26
CA GLN A 446 -0.75 -17.67 29.61
C GLN A 446 0.47 -17.37 30.48
N THR A 447 1.68 -17.52 29.93
CA THR A 447 2.92 -17.33 30.70
C THR A 447 3.17 -15.87 31.07
N LEU A 448 2.92 -14.94 30.15
CA LEU A 448 3.25 -13.53 30.34
C LEU A 448 2.13 -12.71 30.99
N PHE A 449 0.87 -13.08 30.74
CA PHE A 449 -0.29 -12.28 31.12
C PHE A 449 -1.25 -13.01 32.06
N ASP A 450 -0.95 -14.26 32.45
CA ASP A 450 -1.84 -15.14 33.23
C ASP A 450 -3.26 -15.26 32.65
N ALA A 451 -3.39 -15.06 31.34
CA ALA A 451 -4.65 -15.07 30.64
C ALA A 451 -4.45 -15.44 29.17
N VAL A 452 -5.31 -16.31 28.65
CA VAL A 452 -5.43 -16.60 27.22
C VAL A 452 -6.64 -15.86 26.68
N GLY A 453 -6.48 -15.14 25.56
CA GLY A 453 -7.60 -14.45 24.94
C GLY A 453 -7.29 -13.95 23.55
N TRP A 454 -8.23 -14.14 22.64
CA TRP A 454 -8.10 -13.80 21.21
C TRP A 454 -8.37 -12.31 20.91
N GLU A 455 -8.12 -11.43 21.87
CA GLU A 455 -8.25 -9.98 21.68
C GLU A 455 -7.30 -9.52 20.57
N PHE A 456 -7.83 -8.91 19.51
CA PHE A 456 -7.09 -8.64 18.27
C PHE A 456 -5.78 -7.89 18.51
N GLY A 457 -5.80 -6.84 19.33
CA GLY A 457 -4.62 -6.00 19.57
C GLY A 457 -3.44 -6.76 20.21
N ARG A 458 -3.71 -7.71 21.11
CA ARG A 458 -2.65 -8.52 21.73
C ARG A 458 -2.26 -9.68 20.83
N HIS A 459 -3.24 -10.36 20.27
CA HIS A 459 -3.03 -11.54 19.44
C HIS A 459 -2.30 -11.21 18.13
N ALA A 460 -2.66 -10.10 17.47
CA ALA A 460 -1.98 -9.65 16.25
C ALA A 460 -0.50 -9.33 16.50
N ARG A 461 -0.17 -8.65 17.61
CA ARG A 461 1.22 -8.30 17.96
C ARG A 461 2.08 -9.55 18.22
N LEU A 462 1.54 -10.52 18.97
CA LEU A 462 2.21 -11.80 19.19
C LEU A 462 2.29 -12.61 17.89
N GLY A 463 1.26 -12.58 17.05
CA GLY A 463 1.23 -13.21 15.73
C GLY A 463 2.32 -12.67 14.80
N PHE A 464 2.51 -11.35 14.72
CA PHE A 464 3.59 -10.74 13.94
C PHE A 464 4.99 -11.11 14.46
N ALA A 465 5.18 -11.13 15.78
CA ALA A 465 6.43 -11.55 16.38
C ALA A 465 6.71 -13.06 16.14
N LEU A 466 5.68 -13.89 16.14
CA LEU A 466 5.78 -15.31 15.78
C LEU A 466 6.11 -15.49 14.29
N ALA A 467 5.45 -14.77 13.39
CA ALA A 467 5.77 -14.79 11.95
C ALA A 467 7.25 -14.39 11.71
N SER A 468 7.76 -13.40 12.45
CA SER A 468 9.19 -13.07 12.44
C SER A 468 10.08 -14.22 12.93
N ASN A 469 9.70 -14.95 13.98
CA ASN A 469 10.43 -16.12 14.44
C ASN A 469 10.45 -17.24 13.39
N LEU A 470 9.33 -17.48 12.70
CA LEU A 470 9.23 -18.51 11.65
C LEU A 470 10.19 -18.24 10.49
N ARG A 471 10.40 -16.97 10.11
CA ARG A 471 11.36 -16.58 9.07
C ARG A 471 12.81 -16.84 9.49
N LEU A 472 13.14 -16.58 10.75
CA LEU A 472 14.50 -16.75 11.30
C LEU A 472 14.81 -18.21 11.68
N ARG A 473 13.81 -18.94 12.17
CA ARG A 473 13.89 -20.30 12.71
C ARG A 473 12.72 -21.12 12.15
N PRO A 474 12.80 -21.56 10.89
CA PRO A 474 11.69 -22.25 10.23
C PRO A 474 11.37 -23.60 10.86
N ALA A 475 10.11 -24.03 10.71
CA ALA A 475 9.64 -25.33 11.17
C ALA A 475 10.45 -26.50 10.58
N PRO A 476 10.74 -27.55 11.37
CA PRO A 476 11.60 -28.66 10.99
C PRO A 476 10.82 -29.70 10.16
N PHE A 477 10.28 -29.28 9.01
CA PHE A 477 9.55 -30.18 8.11
C PHE A 477 10.43 -31.36 7.70
N GLY A 478 9.86 -32.58 7.75
CA GLY A 478 10.57 -33.82 7.45
C GLY A 478 11.41 -34.39 8.60
N GLN A 479 11.45 -33.73 9.77
CA GLN A 479 12.12 -34.23 10.98
C GLN A 479 11.16 -34.96 11.92
N ASP A 480 11.69 -35.56 12.99
CA ASP A 480 10.91 -36.37 13.93
C ASP A 480 10.16 -35.54 14.99
N ALA A 481 9.35 -36.23 15.82
CA ALA A 481 8.54 -35.57 16.84
C ALA A 481 9.37 -34.87 17.93
N ALA A 482 10.59 -35.33 18.22
CA ALA A 482 11.46 -34.70 19.20
C ALA A 482 12.00 -33.36 18.67
N ASP A 483 12.35 -33.31 17.38
CA ASP A 483 12.75 -32.07 16.71
C ASP A 483 11.61 -31.05 16.67
N TRP A 484 10.38 -31.51 16.40
CA TRP A 484 9.19 -30.65 16.47
C TRP A 484 8.93 -30.11 17.88
N ALA A 485 9.04 -30.95 18.91
CA ALA A 485 8.87 -30.52 20.29
C ALA A 485 9.94 -29.51 20.72
N ALA A 486 11.20 -29.74 20.34
CA ALA A 486 12.30 -28.82 20.57
C ALA A 486 12.09 -27.48 19.84
N TRP A 487 11.63 -27.53 18.59
CA TRP A 487 11.32 -26.35 17.82
C TRP A 487 10.16 -25.54 18.42
N VAL A 488 9.06 -26.18 18.83
CA VAL A 488 7.94 -25.50 19.51
C VAL A 488 8.43 -24.80 20.78
N THR A 489 9.28 -25.47 21.57
CA THR A 489 9.88 -24.90 22.78
C THR A 489 10.75 -23.69 22.45
N LEU A 490 11.55 -23.76 21.39
CA LEU A 490 12.35 -22.63 20.90
C LEU A 490 11.46 -21.44 20.50
N GLN A 491 10.39 -21.69 19.75
CA GLN A 491 9.47 -20.63 19.31
C GLN A 491 8.81 -19.93 20.49
N LYS A 492 8.35 -20.70 21.49
CA LYS A 492 7.79 -20.18 22.75
C LYS A 492 8.80 -19.29 23.48
N ASN A 493 10.00 -19.80 23.73
CA ASN A 493 11.03 -19.07 24.46
C ASN A 493 11.43 -17.77 23.74
N LEU A 494 11.57 -17.81 22.41
CA LEU A 494 11.88 -16.63 21.61
C LEU A 494 10.74 -15.62 21.63
N LEU A 495 9.50 -16.08 21.50
CA LEU A 495 8.33 -15.21 21.52
C LEU A 495 8.14 -14.56 22.89
N GLN A 496 8.28 -15.34 23.97
CA GLN A 496 8.25 -14.83 25.34
C GLN A 496 9.35 -13.78 25.57
N ALA A 497 10.60 -14.10 25.24
CA ALA A 497 11.72 -13.18 25.41
C ALA A 497 11.53 -11.88 24.63
N LYS A 498 11.11 -11.96 23.35
CA LYS A 498 10.83 -10.77 22.52
C LYS A 498 9.73 -9.91 23.14
N THR A 499 8.64 -10.52 23.59
CA THR A 499 7.51 -9.80 24.18
C THR A 499 7.91 -9.16 25.51
N SER A 500 8.61 -9.87 26.39
CA SER A 500 9.10 -9.30 27.66
C SER A 500 10.08 -8.15 27.44
N ILE A 501 11.00 -8.26 26.49
CA ILE A 501 11.92 -7.16 26.13
C ILE A 501 11.12 -5.98 25.57
N ALA A 502 10.18 -6.22 24.65
CA ALA A 502 9.37 -5.16 24.05
C ALA A 502 8.53 -4.41 25.10
N LEU A 503 7.94 -5.12 26.05
CA LEU A 503 7.21 -4.51 27.17
C LEU A 503 8.16 -3.72 28.09
N GLY A 504 9.34 -4.26 28.39
CA GLY A 504 10.34 -3.55 29.20
C GLY A 504 10.88 -2.28 28.53
N LEU A 505 10.85 -2.20 27.20
CA LEU A 505 11.20 -0.98 26.47
C LEU A 505 10.17 0.15 26.65
N LEU A 506 8.94 -0.15 27.09
CA LEU A 506 7.94 0.90 27.40
C LEU A 506 8.36 1.74 28.61
N ASP A 507 9.16 1.17 29.51
CA ASP A 507 9.70 1.84 30.69
C ASP A 507 11.12 2.38 30.45
N TYR A 508 11.61 2.39 29.21
CA TYR A 508 12.96 2.83 28.88
C TYR A 508 13.09 4.35 29.01
N GLN A 509 13.92 4.81 29.95
CA GLN A 509 14.11 6.24 30.24
C GLN A 509 15.47 6.78 29.78
N ALA A 510 16.50 5.94 29.65
CA ALA A 510 17.85 6.36 29.29
C ALA A 510 18.71 5.21 28.76
N PHE A 511 19.70 5.54 27.92
CA PHE A 511 20.63 4.58 27.33
C PHE A 511 21.62 4.02 28.36
N PRO A 512 21.68 2.70 28.59
CA PRO A 512 22.70 2.10 29.43
C PRO A 512 24.05 2.20 28.70
N VAL A 513 24.98 2.98 29.26
CA VAL A 513 26.31 3.24 28.66
C VAL A 513 27.11 1.94 28.42
N ASP A 514 26.78 0.87 29.13
CA ASP A 514 27.36 -0.46 29.02
C ASP A 514 26.53 -1.45 28.19
N ALA A 515 25.42 -1.04 27.55
CA ALA A 515 24.58 -1.92 26.74
C ALA A 515 25.35 -2.60 25.58
N PHE A 516 26.45 -1.99 25.11
CA PHE A 516 27.30 -2.58 24.08
C PHE A 516 28.21 -3.70 24.60
N ALA A 517 28.44 -3.80 25.91
CA ALA A 517 29.39 -4.74 26.49
C ALA A 517 29.07 -6.21 26.17
N VAL A 518 27.78 -6.55 26.02
CA VAL A 518 27.33 -7.90 25.64
C VAL A 518 27.71 -8.29 24.20
N PHE A 519 28.02 -7.31 23.35
CA PHE A 519 28.44 -7.51 21.96
C PHE A 519 29.96 -7.41 21.78
N ILE A 520 30.69 -7.00 22.83
CA ILE A 520 32.16 -6.93 22.81
C ILE A 520 32.70 -8.30 23.19
N PRO A 521 33.41 -9.01 22.31
CA PRO A 521 33.96 -10.32 22.62
C PRO A 521 34.94 -10.23 23.80
N ALA A 522 34.84 -11.15 24.75
CA ALA A 522 35.78 -11.25 25.86
C ALA A 522 37.20 -11.43 25.32
N ALA A 523 38.17 -10.71 25.90
CA ALA A 523 39.57 -10.88 25.53
C ALA A 523 39.97 -12.36 25.71
N PRO A 524 40.67 -12.97 24.74
CA PRO A 524 41.09 -14.36 24.86
C PRO A 524 41.94 -14.51 26.13
N ALA A 525 41.59 -15.49 26.97
CA ALA A 525 42.37 -15.80 28.16
C ALA A 525 43.83 -16.02 27.76
N ALA A 526 44.74 -15.28 28.38
CA ALA A 526 46.16 -15.43 28.14
C ALA A 526 46.54 -16.88 28.38
N VAL A 527 46.93 -17.58 27.30
CA VAL A 527 47.52 -18.91 27.40
C VAL A 527 48.82 -18.74 28.16
N ALA A 528 48.87 -19.22 29.40
CA ALA A 528 50.10 -19.26 30.19
C ALA A 528 51.14 -20.07 29.41
N ALA A 529 52.18 -19.41 28.94
CA ALA A 529 53.32 -20.05 28.29
C ALA A 529 54.08 -20.90 29.33
N ALA A 530 54.26 -22.18 29.02
CA ALA A 530 55.20 -23.08 29.67
C ALA A 530 56.61 -22.87 29.11
#